data_AF-A0A0N0SWV2-F1
#
_entry.id   AF-A0A0N0SWV2-F1
#
_cell.length_a   1.000
_cell.length_b   1.000
_cell.length_c   1.000
_cell.angle_alpha   90.00
_cell.angle_beta   90.00
_cell.angle_gamma   90.00
#
_symmetry.space_group_name_H-M   'P 1'
#
loop_
_entity.id
_entity.type
_entity.pdbx_description
1 polymer ?
#
loop_
_entity_poly.entity_id
_entity_poly.type
_entity_poly.pdbx_seq_one_letter_code
_entity_poly.pdbx_strand_id
1 'polypeptide(L)'
;MSPVAVAVEDVNGLPVPGATVVLDAASALTGTDGTAAFDLDPAAGRTITVSQPFYVTERAEFRDGGLARGRWNNALLRRQTAGATLRLTVRLGRWAGAPTVLLTEEQLAAMALAGGDPHGALLMKLPSDPSRLAYRQQWNAPLPVELAQPVLLPERPPAHGTTGWRRFNSTPATPPADIAALGRFFFVTCPGDTAAPKDPTYAAAVWSPNLNLTAPPDTLDLIVFFSPHTLGWTPPYPFGVSKGVPGADQAFVMIGTRYLTADYAFAYNLIARRRQAIVVMPLCRKGDWGPFACADGLFRLCREVLHFLHRECRTSTAGLTTVGGIDRVHWLAGASLRAPGAGVWADGFGLPPSPGRIVVSGFSTGIAPVKQVLGGGPLTGFDRGQWGCPDAASRDAFAAAWQEIWDLDGFHPATGGWPNYLNLLNGWYHPGGPRELRLIHSSGRVPPDAGTSDHPLFKRLRAEGVTVDRRVPTTPGIGGARELHGRAWSAVALDDPYIGNDPPVGTPALGDAHHATPKVGFSHCAALSRVGATPGP
;
A
#
# COMPACT_ATOMS: atom_id res chain seq x y z
N MET A 1 -43.66 -14.08 -11.33
CA MET A 1 -42.45 -13.80 -10.54
C MET A 1 -41.38 -13.32 -11.52
N SER A 2 -40.57 -12.34 -11.13
CA SER A 2 -39.51 -11.79 -11.99
C SER A 2 -38.20 -12.49 -11.67
N PRO A 3 -37.48 -13.06 -12.65
CA PRO A 3 -36.24 -13.75 -12.38
C PRO A 3 -35.20 -12.78 -11.82
N VAL A 4 -34.56 -13.17 -10.70
CA VAL A 4 -33.40 -12.48 -10.14
C VAL A 4 -32.16 -13.28 -10.48
N ALA A 5 -31.22 -12.66 -11.18
CA ALA A 5 -29.91 -13.23 -11.48
C ALA A 5 -28.85 -12.57 -10.60
N VAL A 6 -28.06 -13.37 -9.89
CA VAL A 6 -26.91 -12.92 -9.11
C VAL A 6 -25.65 -13.38 -9.82
N ALA A 7 -24.88 -12.43 -10.37
CA ALA A 7 -23.55 -12.68 -10.89
C ALA A 7 -22.51 -12.41 -9.80
N VAL A 8 -21.59 -13.34 -9.61
CA VAL A 8 -20.47 -13.23 -8.66
C VAL A 8 -19.18 -13.16 -9.45
N GLU A 9 -18.44 -12.08 -9.25
CA GLU A 9 -17.18 -11.80 -9.93
C GLU A 9 -16.06 -11.49 -8.94
N ASP A 10 -14.81 -11.68 -9.33
CA ASP A 10 -13.66 -11.27 -8.53
C ASP A 10 -13.23 -9.82 -8.84
N VAL A 11 -12.15 -9.34 -8.23
CA VAL A 11 -11.66 -7.97 -8.45
C VAL A 11 -11.16 -7.69 -9.87
N ASN A 12 -10.95 -8.73 -10.68
CA ASN A 12 -10.60 -8.64 -12.09
C ASN A 12 -11.83 -8.69 -13.01
N GLY A 13 -13.04 -8.85 -12.44
CA GLY A 13 -14.28 -9.02 -13.21
C GLY A 13 -14.44 -10.43 -13.78
N LEU A 14 -13.65 -11.40 -13.31
CA LEU A 14 -13.76 -12.79 -13.73
C LEU A 14 -14.86 -13.50 -12.93
N PRO A 15 -15.63 -14.41 -13.54
CA PRO A 15 -16.67 -15.15 -12.84
C PRO A 15 -16.08 -16.01 -11.72
N VAL A 16 -16.78 -16.07 -10.58
CA VAL A 16 -16.41 -16.93 -9.45
C VAL A 16 -17.39 -18.11 -9.38
N PRO A 17 -17.02 -19.28 -9.93
CA PRO A 17 -17.87 -20.47 -9.89
C PRO A 17 -17.90 -21.12 -8.50
N GLY A 18 -19.01 -21.80 -8.19
CA GLY A 18 -19.19 -22.50 -6.91
C GLY A 18 -19.31 -21.58 -5.68
N ALA A 19 -19.51 -20.27 -5.88
CA ALA A 19 -19.84 -19.36 -4.80
C ALA A 19 -21.25 -19.67 -4.28
N THR A 20 -21.43 -19.67 -2.96
CA THR A 20 -22.75 -19.82 -2.35
C THR A 20 -23.42 -18.46 -2.28
N VAL A 21 -24.60 -18.35 -2.89
CA VAL A 21 -25.45 -17.16 -2.85
C VAL A 21 -26.69 -17.49 -2.04
N VAL A 22 -26.88 -16.79 -0.93
CA VAL A 22 -28.09 -16.86 -0.10
C VAL A 22 -28.85 -15.55 -0.29
N LEU A 23 -30.08 -15.64 -0.79
CA LEU A 23 -31.00 -14.53 -0.99
C LEU A 23 -32.22 -14.76 -0.09
N ASP A 24 -32.24 -14.07 1.06
CA ASP A 24 -33.10 -14.36 2.20
C ASP A 24 -33.04 -15.83 2.65
N ALA A 25 -34.08 -16.61 2.38
CA ALA A 25 -34.14 -18.04 2.72
C ALA A 25 -33.72 -18.96 1.56
N ALA A 26 -33.64 -18.43 0.33
CA ALA A 26 -33.25 -19.21 -0.84
C ALA A 26 -31.73 -19.27 -0.96
N SER A 27 -31.19 -20.40 -1.40
CA SER A 27 -29.75 -20.59 -1.61
C SER A 27 -29.48 -21.29 -2.94
N ALA A 28 -28.41 -20.87 -3.62
CA ALA A 28 -27.93 -21.48 -4.85
C ALA A 28 -26.41 -21.36 -4.95
N LEU A 29 -25.79 -22.25 -5.72
CA LEU A 29 -24.39 -22.15 -6.12
C LEU A 29 -24.27 -21.47 -7.48
N THR A 30 -23.24 -20.68 -7.68
CA THR A 30 -22.94 -20.12 -9.00
C THR A 30 -22.43 -21.20 -9.97
N GLY A 31 -22.88 -21.12 -11.22
CA GLY A 31 -22.39 -21.94 -12.32
C GLY A 31 -20.98 -21.56 -12.77
N THR A 32 -20.51 -22.16 -13.86
CA THR A 32 -19.20 -21.88 -14.47
C THR A 32 -19.07 -20.44 -14.97
N ASP A 33 -20.19 -19.79 -15.29
CA ASP A 33 -20.28 -18.39 -15.69
C ASP A 33 -20.37 -17.43 -14.48
N GLY A 34 -20.30 -17.95 -13.25
CA GLY A 34 -20.40 -17.15 -12.04
C GLY A 34 -21.82 -16.68 -11.71
N THR A 35 -22.86 -17.22 -12.35
CA THR A 35 -24.25 -16.77 -12.13
C THR A 35 -25.05 -17.79 -11.31
N ALA A 36 -25.92 -17.30 -10.44
CA ALA A 36 -27.00 -18.03 -9.78
C ALA A 36 -28.35 -17.37 -10.09
N ALA A 37 -29.38 -18.16 -10.37
CA ALA A 37 -30.72 -17.66 -10.69
C ALA A 37 -31.72 -18.02 -9.59
N PHE A 38 -32.64 -17.10 -9.31
CA PHE A 38 -33.68 -17.25 -8.29
C PHE A 38 -35.04 -16.85 -8.87
N ASP A 39 -36.06 -17.62 -8.49
CA ASP A 39 -37.47 -17.28 -8.76
C ASP A 39 -38.11 -16.75 -7.48
N LEU A 40 -38.06 -15.44 -7.29
CA LEU A 40 -38.62 -14.76 -6.11
C LEU A 40 -39.12 -13.37 -6.46
N ASP A 41 -39.99 -12.81 -5.62
CA ASP A 41 -40.48 -11.45 -5.78
C ASP A 41 -39.35 -10.43 -5.42
N PRO A 42 -38.85 -9.65 -6.39
CA PRO A 42 -37.81 -8.66 -6.14
C PRO A 42 -38.23 -7.54 -5.17
N ALA A 43 -39.54 -7.34 -4.97
CA ALA A 43 -40.07 -6.38 -4.00
C ALA A 43 -40.00 -6.90 -2.55
N ALA A 44 -39.99 -8.23 -2.37
CA ALA A 44 -39.94 -8.88 -1.06
C ALA A 44 -38.52 -9.10 -0.56
N GLY A 45 -37.53 -9.23 -1.46
CA GLY A 45 -36.17 -9.61 -1.10
C GLY A 45 -35.43 -8.56 -0.26
N ARG A 46 -34.82 -8.96 0.86
CA ARG A 46 -34.23 -8.03 1.85
C ARG A 46 -32.76 -8.21 2.11
N THR A 47 -32.23 -9.41 1.92
CA THR A 47 -30.84 -9.72 2.27
C THR A 47 -30.19 -10.63 1.25
N ILE A 48 -28.94 -10.34 0.92
CA ILE A 48 -28.08 -11.20 0.12
C ILE A 48 -26.79 -11.47 0.89
N THR A 49 -26.33 -12.71 0.89
CA THR A 49 -25.02 -13.11 1.38
C THR A 49 -24.33 -13.96 0.31
N VAL A 50 -23.10 -13.62 -0.03
CA VAL A 50 -22.27 -14.34 -1.00
C VAL A 50 -21.00 -14.78 -0.33
N SER A 51 -20.70 -16.07 -0.36
CA SER A 51 -19.50 -16.65 0.25
C SER A 51 -18.79 -17.63 -0.68
N GLN A 52 -17.46 -17.64 -0.59
CA GLN A 52 -16.58 -18.58 -1.27
C GLN A 52 -15.30 -18.74 -0.41
N PRO A 53 -14.73 -19.95 -0.24
CA PRO A 53 -13.64 -20.18 0.73
C PRO A 53 -12.43 -19.25 0.66
N PHE A 54 -12.03 -18.78 -0.52
CA PHE A 54 -10.85 -17.95 -0.74
C PHE A 54 -11.15 -16.45 -0.76
N TYR A 55 -12.41 -16.05 -0.57
CA TYR A 55 -12.84 -14.65 -0.61
C TYR A 55 -13.51 -14.24 0.70
N VAL A 56 -13.50 -12.93 0.95
CA VAL A 56 -14.27 -12.36 2.05
C VAL A 56 -15.76 -12.52 1.74
N THR A 57 -16.51 -12.97 2.73
CA THR A 57 -17.98 -13.08 2.62
C THR A 57 -18.57 -11.68 2.51
N GLU A 58 -19.40 -11.48 1.49
CA GLU A 58 -20.08 -10.22 1.25
C GLU A 58 -21.55 -10.35 1.64
N ARG A 59 -22.07 -9.35 2.35
CA ARG A 59 -23.48 -9.27 2.73
C ARG A 59 -24.03 -7.91 2.34
N ALA A 60 -25.23 -7.87 1.79
CA ALA A 60 -25.98 -6.64 1.59
C ALA A 60 -27.39 -6.81 2.13
N GLU A 61 -27.89 -5.75 2.73
CA GLU A 61 -29.28 -5.60 3.13
C GLU A 61 -29.94 -4.53 2.26
N PHE A 62 -31.25 -4.65 2.04
CA PHE A 62 -32.05 -3.74 1.24
C PHE A 62 -33.19 -3.14 2.07
N ARG A 63 -33.45 -1.85 1.90
CA ARG A 63 -34.55 -1.10 2.55
C ARG A 63 -35.33 -0.28 1.54
N ASP A 64 -36.57 0.08 1.86
CA ASP A 64 -37.38 1.02 1.08
C ASP A 64 -37.67 0.56 -0.37
N GLY A 65 -38.16 -0.68 -0.55
CA GLY A 65 -38.58 -1.20 -1.87
C GLY A 65 -37.82 -2.44 -2.38
N GLY A 66 -37.21 -3.21 -1.47
CA GLY A 66 -36.60 -4.51 -1.76
C GLY A 66 -35.40 -4.46 -2.70
N LEU A 67 -35.10 -5.58 -3.34
CA LEU A 67 -33.97 -5.70 -4.28
C LEU A 67 -34.13 -4.75 -5.48
N ALA A 68 -35.35 -4.58 -5.98
CA ALA A 68 -35.59 -3.85 -7.23
C ALA A 68 -35.40 -2.33 -7.12
N ARG A 69 -35.85 -1.72 -6.02
CA ARG A 69 -35.87 -0.25 -5.88
C ARG A 69 -35.23 0.26 -4.59
N GLY A 70 -34.96 -0.61 -3.63
CA GLY A 70 -34.46 -0.22 -2.33
C GLY A 70 -33.03 0.34 -2.34
N ARG A 71 -32.68 1.02 -1.26
CA ARG A 71 -31.29 1.36 -0.92
C ARG A 71 -30.61 0.13 -0.31
N TRP A 72 -29.30 0.02 -0.48
CA TRP A 72 -28.52 -1.07 0.11
C TRP A 72 -27.28 -0.57 0.83
N ASN A 73 -26.69 -1.45 1.65
CA ASN A 73 -25.58 -1.12 2.55
C ASN A 73 -24.22 -1.72 2.19
N ASN A 74 -24.06 -2.17 0.94
CA ASN A 74 -22.82 -2.79 0.45
C ASN A 74 -22.36 -2.14 -0.86
N ALA A 75 -21.25 -1.41 -0.81
CA ALA A 75 -20.65 -0.76 -1.98
C ALA A 75 -20.18 -1.71 -3.09
N LEU A 76 -19.95 -2.99 -2.79
CA LEU A 76 -19.50 -4.00 -3.74
C LEU A 76 -20.66 -4.67 -4.49
N LEU A 77 -21.90 -4.34 -4.13
CA LEU A 77 -23.09 -4.76 -4.85
C LEU A 77 -23.48 -3.72 -5.88
N ARG A 78 -23.67 -4.17 -7.12
CA ARG A 78 -24.27 -3.40 -8.21
C ARG A 78 -25.62 -3.97 -8.57
N ARG A 79 -26.57 -3.08 -8.85
CA ARG A 79 -27.90 -3.41 -9.33
C ARG A 79 -28.09 -2.91 -10.75
N GLN A 80 -28.60 -3.77 -11.61
CA GLN A 80 -29.02 -3.43 -12.97
C GLN A 80 -30.39 -4.04 -13.27
N THR A 81 -31.29 -3.26 -13.81
CA THR A 81 -32.62 -3.73 -14.26
C THR A 81 -32.64 -3.72 -15.78
N ALA A 82 -32.91 -4.88 -16.40
CA ALA A 82 -33.02 -5.03 -17.85
C ALA A 82 -34.37 -5.70 -18.17
N GLY A 83 -35.35 -4.92 -18.58
CA GLY A 83 -36.72 -5.40 -18.76
C GLY A 83 -37.31 -5.91 -17.43
N ALA A 84 -37.81 -7.15 -17.44
CA ALA A 84 -38.40 -7.80 -16.26
C ALA A 84 -37.37 -8.49 -15.34
N THR A 85 -36.10 -8.56 -15.76
CA THR A 85 -35.03 -9.26 -15.04
C THR A 85 -34.24 -8.29 -14.19
N LEU A 86 -34.08 -8.64 -12.91
CA LEU A 86 -33.18 -7.95 -11.99
C LEU A 86 -31.84 -8.68 -11.98
N ARG A 87 -30.76 -7.98 -12.34
CA ARG A 87 -29.39 -8.49 -12.19
C ARG A 87 -28.70 -7.80 -11.02
N LEU A 88 -28.25 -8.60 -10.07
CA LEU A 88 -27.34 -8.18 -9.02
C LEU A 88 -25.95 -8.68 -9.38
N THR A 89 -24.95 -7.82 -9.31
CA THR A 89 -23.54 -8.23 -9.43
C THR A 89 -22.87 -7.98 -8.09
N VAL A 90 -22.30 -9.03 -7.49
CA VAL A 90 -21.54 -8.95 -6.25
C VAL A 90 -20.08 -9.25 -6.57
N ARG A 91 -19.21 -8.28 -6.31
CA ARG A 91 -17.78 -8.45 -6.49
C ARG A 91 -17.14 -8.92 -5.19
N LEU A 92 -16.34 -9.98 -5.25
CA LEU A 92 -15.62 -10.55 -4.13
C LEU A 92 -14.14 -10.16 -4.17
N GLY A 93 -13.59 -9.85 -3.00
CA GLY A 93 -12.16 -9.66 -2.78
C GLY A 93 -11.62 -10.62 -1.74
N ARG A 94 -10.32 -10.89 -1.79
CA ARG A 94 -9.62 -11.81 -0.87
C ARG A 94 -9.16 -11.15 0.42
N TRP A 95 -8.97 -9.84 0.39
CA TRP A 95 -8.39 -9.11 1.50
C TRP A 95 -9.45 -8.66 2.50
N ALA A 96 -9.28 -9.09 3.74
CA ALA A 96 -10.06 -8.66 4.90
C ALA A 96 -9.24 -7.67 5.74
N GLY A 97 -9.90 -6.84 6.54
CA GLY A 97 -9.23 -6.15 7.63
C GLY A 97 -8.68 -7.17 8.62
N ALA A 98 -7.45 -6.96 9.08
CA ALA A 98 -6.85 -7.83 10.09
C ALA A 98 -7.73 -7.84 11.36
N PRO A 99 -7.93 -8.99 12.01
CA PRO A 99 -8.48 -9.02 13.36
C PRO A 99 -7.66 -8.11 14.27
N THR A 100 -8.32 -7.47 15.22
CA THR A 100 -7.67 -6.56 16.16
C THR A 100 -7.84 -7.02 17.59
N VAL A 101 -6.80 -6.85 18.40
CA VAL A 101 -6.75 -7.38 19.77
C VAL A 101 -6.22 -6.32 20.72
N LEU A 102 -6.88 -6.16 21.88
CA LEU A 102 -6.42 -5.29 22.96
C LEU A 102 -5.93 -6.16 24.13
N LEU A 103 -4.64 -6.06 24.46
CA LEU A 103 -4.02 -6.74 25.59
C LEU A 103 -3.38 -5.72 26.53
N THR A 104 -3.38 -6.02 27.82
CA THR A 104 -2.54 -5.29 28.79
C THR A 104 -1.06 -5.59 28.56
N GLU A 105 -0.17 -4.70 29.00
CA GLU A 105 1.29 -4.94 28.90
C GLU A 105 1.70 -6.22 29.64
N GLU A 106 1.05 -6.56 30.76
CA GLU A 106 1.32 -7.80 31.50
C GLU A 106 0.94 -9.05 30.69
N GLN A 107 -0.27 -9.07 30.11
CA GLN A 107 -0.71 -10.18 29.25
C GLN A 107 0.20 -10.34 28.04
N LEU A 108 0.59 -9.23 27.42
CA LEU A 108 1.44 -9.25 26.25
C LEU A 108 2.88 -9.69 26.60
N ALA A 109 3.42 -9.25 27.74
CA ALA A 109 4.72 -9.71 28.23
C ALA A 109 4.70 -11.22 28.53
N ALA A 110 3.64 -11.72 29.17
CA ALA A 110 3.46 -13.15 29.42
C ALA A 110 3.38 -13.95 28.10
N MET A 111 2.65 -13.45 27.10
CA MET A 111 2.59 -14.08 25.77
C MET A 111 3.94 -14.06 25.06
N ALA A 112 4.70 -12.97 25.17
CA ALA A 112 6.03 -12.86 24.56
C ALA A 112 7.01 -13.89 25.14
N LEU A 113 6.98 -14.14 26.45
CA LEU A 113 7.81 -15.19 27.07
C LEU A 113 7.54 -16.58 26.48
N ALA A 114 6.29 -16.83 26.08
CA ALA A 114 5.87 -18.07 25.44
C ALA A 114 6.04 -18.10 23.92
N GLY A 115 6.24 -16.94 23.26
CA GLY A 115 6.22 -16.83 21.80
C GLY A 115 4.82 -17.00 21.20
N GLY A 116 3.80 -16.44 21.88
CA GLY A 116 2.39 -16.61 21.51
C GLY A 116 1.96 -15.87 20.23
N ASP A 117 0.81 -16.27 19.70
CA ASP A 117 0.10 -15.60 18.61
C ASP A 117 -1.21 -14.99 19.15
N PRO A 118 -1.38 -13.66 19.13
CA PRO A 118 -2.63 -13.02 19.54
C PRO A 118 -3.76 -13.19 18.52
N HIS A 119 -3.49 -13.77 17.34
CA HIS A 119 -4.44 -13.94 16.25
C HIS A 119 -5.04 -12.62 15.74
N GLY A 120 -4.27 -11.53 15.82
CA GLY A 120 -4.66 -10.22 15.29
C GLY A 120 -3.64 -9.12 15.56
N ALA A 121 -3.77 -8.00 14.87
CA ALA A 121 -2.95 -6.82 15.08
C ALA A 121 -3.29 -6.16 16.43
N LEU A 122 -2.26 -5.85 17.22
CA LEU A 122 -2.43 -5.25 18.53
C LEU A 122 -2.89 -3.80 18.44
N LEU A 123 -3.85 -3.46 19.29
CA LEU A 123 -4.31 -2.10 19.53
C LEU A 123 -3.78 -1.56 20.86
N MET A 124 -3.75 -0.24 20.97
CA MET A 124 -3.51 0.51 22.20
C MET A 124 -4.54 1.61 22.38
N LYS A 125 -4.83 1.97 23.63
CA LYS A 125 -5.57 3.19 23.96
C LYS A 125 -4.66 4.40 23.80
N LEU A 126 -5.18 5.47 23.21
CA LEU A 126 -4.41 6.70 23.08
C LEU A 126 -4.24 7.38 24.44
N PRO A 127 -3.02 7.81 24.83
CA PRO A 127 -2.80 8.49 26.11
C PRO A 127 -3.59 9.79 26.25
N SER A 128 -3.75 10.53 25.14
CA SER A 128 -4.49 11.80 25.10
C SER A 128 -6.01 11.62 25.12
N ASP A 129 -6.51 10.45 24.73
CA ASP A 129 -7.93 10.11 24.73
C ASP A 129 -8.11 8.58 24.85
N PRO A 130 -8.24 8.04 26.08
CA PRO A 130 -8.36 6.60 26.31
C PRO A 130 -9.60 5.94 25.72
N SER A 131 -10.58 6.72 25.22
CA SER A 131 -11.74 6.21 24.49
C SER A 131 -11.40 5.79 23.06
N ARG A 132 -10.25 6.23 22.54
CA ARG A 132 -9.79 5.97 21.18
C ARG A 132 -8.73 4.88 21.13
N LEU A 133 -8.82 4.06 20.09
CA LEU A 133 -7.88 2.99 19.82
C LEU A 133 -7.04 3.28 18.56
N ALA A 134 -5.78 2.85 18.61
CA ALA A 134 -4.85 2.90 17.49
C ALA A 134 -4.07 1.59 17.42
N TYR A 135 -3.47 1.29 16.27
CA TYR A 135 -2.52 0.18 16.22
C TYR A 135 -1.31 0.47 17.12
N ARG A 136 -0.80 -0.56 17.79
CA ARG A 136 0.40 -0.46 18.62
C ARG A 136 1.55 0.13 17.78
N GLN A 137 2.33 1.04 18.37
CA GLN A 137 3.42 1.80 17.72
C GLN A 137 3.00 2.75 16.58
N GLN A 138 1.71 3.07 16.45
CA GLN A 138 1.26 4.11 15.52
C GLN A 138 1.31 5.49 16.19
N TRP A 139 1.90 6.48 15.50
CA TRP A 139 1.80 7.87 15.89
C TRP A 139 0.62 8.53 15.18
N ASN A 140 -0.22 9.21 15.96
CA ASN A 140 -1.44 9.85 15.47
C ASN A 140 -1.48 11.36 15.73
N ALA A 141 -0.42 11.93 16.29
CA ALA A 141 -0.30 13.37 16.48
C ALA A 141 0.11 14.03 15.16
N PRO A 142 -0.27 15.30 14.92
CA PRO A 142 0.30 16.06 13.82
C PRO A 142 1.82 16.14 13.92
N LEU A 143 2.54 15.89 12.81
CA LEU A 143 4.01 15.90 12.78
C LEU A 143 4.54 16.92 11.76
N PRO A 144 5.50 17.79 12.16
CA PRO A 144 6.20 18.67 11.23
C PRO A 144 7.29 17.87 10.51
N VAL A 145 6.89 17.02 9.56
CA VAL A 145 7.84 16.25 8.76
C VAL A 145 8.62 17.14 7.81
N GLU A 146 9.89 16.82 7.59
CA GLU A 146 10.74 17.53 6.63
C GLU A 146 10.43 17.10 5.20
N LEU A 147 10.32 18.08 4.30
CA LEU A 147 10.00 17.89 2.90
C LEU A 147 11.19 18.25 2.03
N ALA A 148 11.85 17.24 1.49
CA ALA A 148 12.86 17.40 0.43
C ALA A 148 12.31 18.21 -0.76
N GLN A 149 13.13 19.10 -1.30
CA GLN A 149 12.82 19.86 -2.52
C GLN A 149 13.13 19.02 -3.77
N PRO A 150 12.60 19.38 -4.96
CA PRO A 150 12.89 18.67 -6.20
C PRO A 150 14.39 18.58 -6.54
N VAL A 151 15.16 19.62 -6.21
CA VAL A 151 16.64 19.57 -6.16
C VAL A 151 17.04 19.36 -4.72
N LEU A 152 17.50 18.16 -4.39
CA LEU A 152 17.75 17.68 -3.05
C LEU A 152 19.02 18.30 -2.44
N LEU A 153 20.10 18.41 -3.21
CA LEU A 153 21.38 18.90 -2.70
C LEU A 153 21.49 20.43 -2.79
N PRO A 154 22.02 21.09 -1.76
CA PRO A 154 22.23 22.54 -1.77
C PRO A 154 23.30 22.95 -2.78
N GLU A 155 23.23 24.18 -3.27
CA GLU A 155 24.24 24.72 -4.20
C GLU A 155 25.63 24.87 -3.56
N ARG A 156 25.64 25.12 -2.26
CA ARG A 156 26.86 25.25 -1.46
C ARG A 156 26.95 24.07 -0.49
N PRO A 157 28.16 23.50 -0.29
CA PRO A 157 28.36 22.46 0.70
C PRO A 157 27.88 22.91 2.09
N PRO A 158 27.17 22.04 2.85
CA PRO A 158 26.82 22.34 4.23
C PRO A 158 28.05 22.68 5.08
N ALA A 159 27.93 23.64 5.99
CA ALA A 159 29.02 23.98 6.91
C ALA A 159 29.34 22.81 7.86
N HIS A 160 30.59 22.73 8.32
CA HIS A 160 31.00 21.78 9.35
C HIS A 160 30.11 21.91 10.59
N GLY A 161 29.57 20.77 11.08
CA GLY A 161 28.60 20.74 12.18
C GLY A 161 27.13 20.86 11.75
N THR A 162 26.83 21.04 10.46
CA THR A 162 25.45 20.91 9.96
C THR A 162 24.99 19.45 10.11
N THR A 163 23.78 19.24 10.63
CA THR A 163 23.27 17.92 11.00
C THR A 163 21.89 17.63 10.38
N GLY A 164 21.62 16.35 10.14
CA GLY A 164 20.29 15.87 9.72
C GLY A 164 19.76 16.51 8.44
N TRP A 165 18.47 16.81 8.42
CA TRP A 165 17.76 17.38 7.26
C TRP A 165 18.32 18.72 6.76
N ARG A 166 19.02 19.48 7.61
CA ARG A 166 19.63 20.76 7.23
C ARG A 166 20.78 20.63 6.22
N ARG A 167 21.27 19.41 5.98
CA ARG A 167 22.26 19.13 4.92
C ARG A 167 21.63 19.14 3.52
N PHE A 168 20.31 18.99 3.45
CA PHE A 168 19.54 18.91 2.22
C PHE A 168 18.71 20.19 2.02
N ASN A 169 18.36 20.48 0.76
CA ASN A 169 17.28 21.43 0.47
C ASN A 169 15.97 20.79 0.93
N SER A 170 15.51 21.19 2.11
CA SER A 170 14.27 20.71 2.69
C SER A 170 13.57 21.82 3.46
N THR A 171 12.27 21.66 3.65
CA THR A 171 11.44 22.58 4.44
C THR A 171 10.50 21.79 5.33
N PRO A 172 10.31 22.18 6.59
CA PRO A 172 9.34 21.53 7.46
C PRO A 172 7.92 21.79 6.97
N ALA A 173 7.09 20.76 7.00
CA ALA A 173 5.67 20.86 6.67
C ALA A 173 4.97 21.89 7.58
N THR A 174 4.32 22.88 6.97
CA THR A 174 3.55 23.92 7.67
C THR A 174 2.17 24.07 7.02
N PRO A 175 1.05 23.78 7.73
CA PRO A 175 0.99 23.23 9.09
C PRO A 175 1.57 21.81 9.17
N PRO A 176 1.88 21.30 10.39
CA PRO A 176 2.22 19.90 10.61
C PRO A 176 1.20 18.96 9.97
N ALA A 177 1.68 17.86 9.37
CA ALA A 177 0.82 16.89 8.73
C ALA A 177 0.02 16.11 9.77
N ASP A 178 -1.31 16.17 9.69
CA ASP A 178 -2.23 15.47 10.59
C ASP A 178 -2.74 14.18 9.91
N ILE A 179 -2.11 13.05 10.25
CA ILE A 179 -2.50 11.76 9.68
C ILE A 179 -3.90 11.31 10.09
N ALA A 180 -4.35 11.71 11.28
CA ALA A 180 -5.65 11.30 11.80
C ALA A 180 -6.79 12.07 11.11
N ALA A 181 -6.57 13.36 10.82
CA ALA A 181 -7.51 14.17 10.08
C ALA A 181 -7.50 13.87 8.57
N LEU A 182 -6.36 13.46 8.00
CA LEU A 182 -6.15 13.44 6.54
C LEU A 182 -5.97 12.04 5.93
N GLY A 183 -5.99 10.97 6.71
CA GLY A 183 -5.90 9.61 6.16
C GLY A 183 -6.36 8.51 7.10
N ARG A 184 -6.23 7.27 6.65
CA ARG A 184 -6.53 6.05 7.42
C ARG A 184 -5.47 5.00 7.17
N PHE A 185 -5.20 4.21 8.21
CA PHE A 185 -4.25 3.12 8.17
C PHE A 185 -4.99 1.81 8.46
N PHE A 186 -4.65 0.76 7.71
CA PHE A 186 -5.23 -0.56 7.84
C PHE A 186 -4.12 -1.61 7.80
N PHE A 187 -4.24 -2.62 8.67
CA PHE A 187 -3.68 -3.92 8.35
C PHE A 187 -4.74 -4.75 7.64
N VAL A 188 -4.35 -5.36 6.53
CA VAL A 188 -5.20 -6.27 5.78
C VAL A 188 -4.52 -7.63 5.66
N THR A 189 -5.31 -8.68 5.60
CA THR A 189 -4.85 -10.07 5.46
C THR A 189 -5.66 -10.81 4.42
N CYS A 190 -5.04 -11.79 3.76
CA CYS A 190 -5.75 -12.72 2.89
C CYS A 190 -5.28 -14.17 3.13
N PRO A 191 -6.13 -15.17 2.85
CA PRO A 191 -5.72 -16.56 2.84
C PRO A 191 -4.68 -16.80 1.72
N GLY A 192 -3.81 -17.79 1.91
CA GLY A 192 -2.85 -18.24 0.91
C GLY A 192 -3.30 -19.50 0.19
N ASP A 193 -2.43 -20.02 -0.67
CA ASP A 193 -2.78 -21.08 -1.63
C ASP A 193 -2.97 -22.45 -0.99
N THR A 194 -2.26 -22.70 0.11
CA THR A 194 -2.18 -24.00 0.79
C THR A 194 -2.88 -24.03 2.15
N ALA A 195 -3.41 -22.90 2.61
CA ALA A 195 -4.04 -22.81 3.91
C ALA A 195 -5.44 -23.43 3.89
N ALA A 196 -5.84 -24.03 5.02
CA ALA A 196 -7.27 -24.14 5.31
C ALA A 196 -7.86 -22.72 5.22
N PRO A 197 -9.10 -22.51 4.72
CA PRO A 197 -9.67 -21.21 4.34
C PRO A 197 -9.76 -20.09 5.43
N LYS A 198 -9.08 -20.21 6.57
CA LYS A 198 -9.18 -19.32 7.73
C LYS A 198 -7.85 -18.76 8.25
N ASP A 199 -6.70 -19.30 7.87
CA ASP A 199 -5.41 -18.79 8.38
C ASP A 199 -4.81 -17.74 7.44
N PRO A 200 -4.55 -16.51 7.93
CA PRO A 200 -3.97 -15.45 7.10
C PRO A 200 -2.54 -15.84 6.69
N THR A 201 -2.32 -16.05 5.40
CA THR A 201 -1.00 -16.41 4.86
C THR A 201 -0.24 -15.20 4.35
N TYR A 202 -0.95 -14.13 3.98
CA TYR A 202 -0.38 -12.88 3.53
C TYR A 202 -0.98 -11.69 4.30
N ALA A 203 -0.17 -10.64 4.46
CA ALA A 203 -0.56 -9.43 5.15
C ALA A 203 0.02 -8.22 4.42
N ALA A 204 -0.65 -7.07 4.52
CA ALA A 204 -0.17 -5.81 4.00
C ALA A 204 -0.59 -4.67 4.94
N ALA A 205 0.28 -3.67 5.06
CA ALA A 205 -0.09 -2.38 5.62
C ALA A 205 -0.57 -1.46 4.49
N VAL A 206 -1.70 -0.80 4.69
CA VAL A 206 -2.32 0.09 3.71
C VAL A 206 -2.58 1.43 4.37
N TRP A 207 -2.05 2.50 3.78
CA TRP A 207 -2.45 3.85 4.11
C TRP A 207 -3.23 4.48 2.95
N SER A 208 -4.39 5.05 3.27
CA SER A 208 -5.30 5.70 2.32
C SER A 208 -5.54 7.15 2.74
N PRO A 209 -5.35 8.14 1.84
CA PRO A 209 -5.71 9.53 2.12
C PRO A 209 -7.23 9.70 2.18
N ASN A 210 -7.70 10.68 2.94
CA ASN A 210 -9.06 11.17 2.85
C ASN A 210 -9.23 11.90 1.51
N LEU A 211 -9.91 11.25 0.57
CA LEU A 211 -10.15 11.79 -0.76
C LEU A 211 -11.15 12.95 -0.67
N ASN A 212 -10.74 14.14 -1.10
CA ASN A 212 -11.60 15.31 -1.20
C ASN A 212 -12.12 15.44 -2.64
N LEU A 213 -12.95 14.47 -3.05
CA LEU A 213 -13.53 14.41 -4.40
C LEU A 213 -15.04 14.58 -4.30
N THR A 214 -15.66 15.13 -5.35
CA THR A 214 -17.13 15.30 -5.43
C THR A 214 -17.83 14.07 -6.01
N ALA A 215 -17.09 13.17 -6.65
CA ALA A 215 -17.58 11.93 -7.25
C ALA A 215 -16.55 10.79 -7.06
N PRO A 216 -16.99 9.51 -7.07
CA PRO A 216 -16.10 8.36 -7.06
C PRO A 216 -15.05 8.49 -8.17
N PRO A 217 -13.76 8.29 -7.86
CA PRO A 217 -12.73 8.32 -8.88
C PRO A 217 -12.82 7.06 -9.77
N ASP A 218 -12.58 7.22 -11.07
CA ASP A 218 -12.44 6.07 -11.98
C ASP A 218 -11.14 5.30 -11.70
N THR A 219 -10.08 6.04 -11.37
CA THR A 219 -8.76 5.48 -11.06
C THR A 219 -8.15 6.10 -9.81
N LEU A 220 -7.33 5.33 -9.11
CA LEU A 220 -6.53 5.80 -7.99
C LEU A 220 -5.07 5.36 -8.15
N ASP A 221 -4.18 6.30 -7.87
CA ASP A 221 -2.74 6.10 -7.93
C ASP A 221 -2.24 5.35 -6.69
N LEU A 222 -1.24 4.48 -6.88
CA LEU A 222 -0.68 3.64 -5.82
C LEU A 222 0.84 3.72 -5.75
N ILE A 223 1.36 3.65 -4.54
CA ILE A 223 2.78 3.41 -4.25
C ILE A 223 2.87 2.07 -3.54
N VAL A 224 3.48 1.08 -4.19
CA VAL A 224 3.76 -0.22 -3.55
C VAL A 224 5.20 -0.22 -3.05
N PHE A 225 5.37 -0.29 -1.73
CA PHE A 225 6.67 -0.25 -1.07
C PHE A 225 7.02 -1.60 -0.44
N PHE A 226 8.15 -2.16 -0.85
CA PHE A 226 8.72 -3.38 -0.27
C PHE A 226 9.81 -3.01 0.76
N SER A 227 9.55 -3.26 2.04
CA SER A 227 10.59 -3.12 3.08
C SER A 227 11.60 -4.27 3.02
N PRO A 228 12.74 -4.13 3.71
CA PRO A 228 13.52 -5.29 4.09
C PRO A 228 12.64 -6.36 4.74
N HIS A 229 12.92 -7.61 4.41
CA HIS A 229 12.26 -8.73 5.05
C HIS A 229 12.80 -8.97 6.45
N THR A 230 12.00 -9.66 7.24
CA THR A 230 12.15 -9.87 8.69
C THR A 230 13.21 -10.90 9.08
N LEU A 231 14.41 -10.84 8.49
CA LEU A 231 15.49 -11.80 8.73
C LEU A 231 15.65 -12.15 10.22
N GLY A 232 15.68 -13.44 10.53
CA GLY A 232 15.85 -13.94 11.90
C GLY A 232 14.57 -14.00 12.74
N TRP A 233 13.46 -13.38 12.32
CA TRP A 233 12.19 -13.52 13.05
C TRP A 233 11.57 -14.91 12.80
N THR A 234 11.40 -15.63 13.90
CA THR A 234 10.77 -16.95 13.98
C THR A 234 9.32 -16.98 14.46
N PRO A 235 8.70 -15.91 15.01
CA PRO A 235 7.30 -15.97 15.44
C PRO A 235 6.34 -16.39 14.32
N PRO A 236 5.16 -16.93 14.69
CA PRO A 236 4.08 -17.18 13.75
C PRO A 236 3.78 -15.95 12.90
N TYR A 237 3.74 -16.12 11.59
CA TYR A 237 3.34 -15.05 10.68
C TYR A 237 1.81 -15.06 10.55
N PRO A 238 1.11 -13.89 10.50
CA PRO A 238 1.65 -12.53 10.51
C PRO A 238 1.68 -11.86 11.90
N PHE A 239 1.01 -12.42 12.92
CA PHE A 239 0.73 -11.69 14.17
C PHE A 239 1.56 -12.14 15.38
N GLY A 240 2.42 -13.14 15.23
CA GLY A 240 3.18 -13.73 16.33
C GLY A 240 4.07 -12.74 17.06
N VAL A 241 4.18 -12.93 18.37
CA VAL A 241 5.00 -12.11 19.27
C VAL A 241 6.38 -12.75 19.45
N SER A 242 7.43 -11.94 19.41
CA SER A 242 8.81 -12.42 19.56
C SER A 242 9.16 -12.85 20.98
N LYS A 243 9.82 -14.01 21.12
CA LYS A 243 10.34 -14.50 22.40
C LYS A 243 11.63 -13.77 22.79
N GLY A 244 11.74 -13.40 24.07
CA GLY A 244 12.98 -12.86 24.65
C GLY A 244 13.34 -11.44 24.20
N VAL A 245 12.43 -10.73 23.52
CA VAL A 245 12.61 -9.33 23.14
C VAL A 245 11.95 -8.44 24.21
N PRO A 246 12.67 -7.48 24.82
CA PRO A 246 12.08 -6.50 25.73
C PRO A 246 10.94 -5.74 25.03
N GLY A 247 9.76 -5.69 25.64
CA GLY A 247 8.63 -4.88 25.15
C GLY A 247 7.61 -5.58 24.24
N ALA A 248 7.74 -6.90 24.04
CA ALA A 248 6.77 -7.75 23.33
C ALA A 248 6.26 -7.19 21.98
N ASP A 249 6.90 -7.63 20.90
CA ASP A 249 6.77 -7.04 19.58
C ASP A 249 6.11 -8.01 18.57
N GLN A 250 5.11 -7.51 17.83
CA GLN A 250 4.57 -8.10 16.60
C GLN A 250 5.37 -7.64 15.39
N ALA A 251 6.57 -8.18 15.27
CA ALA A 251 7.60 -7.57 14.45
C ALA A 251 7.19 -7.40 12.97
N PHE A 252 6.45 -8.37 12.40
CA PHE A 252 5.92 -8.28 11.03
C PHE A 252 4.94 -7.11 10.84
N VAL A 253 3.97 -6.96 11.74
CA VAL A 253 2.95 -5.90 11.67
C VAL A 253 3.59 -4.55 11.99
N MET A 254 4.47 -4.49 12.98
CA MET A 254 5.16 -3.26 13.37
C MET A 254 6.03 -2.66 12.26
N ILE A 255 6.54 -3.46 11.32
CA ILE A 255 7.29 -2.89 10.19
C ILE A 255 6.40 -1.95 9.37
N GLY A 256 5.12 -2.28 9.16
CA GLY A 256 4.17 -1.45 8.42
C GLY A 256 3.89 -0.11 9.10
N THR A 257 3.68 -0.12 10.42
CA THR A 257 3.45 1.11 11.19
C THR A 257 4.70 2.00 11.20
N ARG A 258 5.90 1.41 11.36
CA ARG A 258 7.18 2.14 11.35
C ARG A 258 7.43 2.88 10.05
N TYR A 259 7.31 2.22 8.90
CA TYR A 259 7.54 2.87 7.60
C TYR A 259 6.45 3.88 7.26
N LEU A 260 5.18 3.50 7.36
CA LEU A 260 4.10 4.35 6.87
C LEU A 260 3.81 5.52 7.82
N THR A 261 3.87 5.31 9.14
CA THR A 261 3.24 6.22 10.13
C THR A 261 4.08 6.59 11.35
N ALA A 262 5.27 6.03 11.54
CA ALA A 262 6.14 6.40 12.67
C ALA A 262 7.54 6.80 12.18
N ASP A 263 8.53 5.92 12.31
CA ASP A 263 9.95 6.20 12.08
C ASP A 263 10.29 6.88 10.74
N TYR A 264 9.64 6.47 9.64
CA TYR A 264 9.93 6.98 8.28
C TYR A 264 8.87 7.94 7.74
N ALA A 265 7.68 7.93 8.34
CA ALA A 265 6.61 8.89 8.11
C ALA A 265 6.20 9.08 6.63
N PHE A 266 6.19 8.02 5.82
CA PHE A 266 5.83 8.10 4.39
C PHE A 266 4.44 8.70 4.16
N ALA A 267 3.45 8.29 4.95
CA ALA A 267 2.10 8.84 4.87
C ALA A 267 2.06 10.34 5.21
N TYR A 268 2.78 10.77 6.25
CA TYR A 268 2.88 12.19 6.61
C TYR A 268 3.50 13.01 5.48
N ASN A 269 4.52 12.48 4.80
CA ASN A 269 5.14 13.16 3.67
C ASN A 269 4.14 13.37 2.52
N LEU A 270 3.36 12.35 2.17
CA LEU A 270 2.32 12.46 1.14
C LEU A 270 1.22 13.43 1.54
N ILE A 271 0.76 13.39 2.81
CA ILE A 271 -0.22 14.33 3.36
C ILE A 271 0.28 15.77 3.25
N ALA A 272 1.49 16.05 3.73
CA ALA A 272 2.08 17.37 3.70
C ALA A 272 2.21 17.92 2.27
N ARG A 273 2.45 17.03 1.30
CA ARG A 273 2.49 17.35 -0.13
C ARG A 273 1.13 17.35 -0.82
N ARG A 274 0.05 17.09 -0.08
CA ARG A 274 -1.32 16.98 -0.61
C ARG A 274 -1.46 15.95 -1.73
N ARG A 275 -0.71 14.84 -1.63
CA ARG A 275 -0.81 13.72 -2.57
C ARG A 275 -1.96 12.80 -2.19
N GLN A 276 -2.69 12.33 -3.20
CA GLN A 276 -3.83 11.43 -3.08
C GLN A 276 -3.49 9.96 -3.39
N ALA A 277 -2.20 9.61 -3.45
CA ALA A 277 -1.75 8.24 -3.68
C ALA A 277 -2.04 7.34 -2.46
N ILE A 278 -2.43 6.10 -2.70
CA ILE A 278 -2.54 5.06 -1.68
C ILE A 278 -1.17 4.41 -1.52
N VAL A 279 -0.71 4.22 -0.29
CA VAL A 279 0.53 3.48 -0.02
C VAL A 279 0.18 2.07 0.42
N VAL A 280 0.70 1.09 -0.30
CA VAL A 280 0.54 -0.33 -0.03
C VAL A 280 1.90 -0.90 0.30
N MET A 281 2.00 -1.58 1.42
CA MET A 281 3.23 -2.20 1.87
C MET A 281 2.96 -3.68 2.17
N PRO A 282 3.21 -4.58 1.20
CA PRO A 282 3.19 -6.01 1.46
C PRO A 282 4.12 -6.34 2.62
N LEU A 283 3.72 -7.28 3.45
CA LEU A 283 4.56 -7.84 4.50
C LEU A 283 4.93 -9.26 4.09
N CYS A 284 6.14 -9.69 4.44
CA CYS A 284 6.61 -11.03 4.09
C CYS A 284 7.29 -11.72 5.26
N ARG A 285 7.26 -13.06 5.20
CA ARG A 285 8.02 -13.93 6.10
C ARG A 285 9.34 -14.30 5.42
N LYS A 286 10.47 -13.83 5.96
CA LYS A 286 11.82 -14.25 5.51
C LYS A 286 12.07 -14.15 3.99
N GLY A 287 11.53 -13.11 3.35
CA GLY A 287 11.74 -12.86 1.91
C GLY A 287 10.79 -13.60 0.98
N ASP A 288 9.86 -14.39 1.52
CA ASP A 288 8.75 -14.96 0.77
C ASP A 288 7.65 -13.90 0.57
N TRP A 289 7.74 -13.19 -0.54
CA TRP A 289 6.75 -12.20 -0.97
C TRP A 289 5.53 -12.83 -1.65
N GLY A 290 5.51 -14.17 -1.78
CA GLY A 290 4.49 -14.92 -2.47
C GLY A 290 4.15 -14.32 -3.84
N PRO A 291 2.87 -14.19 -4.20
CA PRO A 291 2.45 -13.73 -5.53
C PRO A 291 2.86 -12.28 -5.82
N PHE A 292 3.14 -11.46 -4.81
CA PHE A 292 3.45 -10.04 -4.97
C PHE A 292 4.85 -9.78 -5.55
N ALA A 293 5.66 -10.82 -5.68
CA ALA A 293 6.97 -10.78 -6.31
C ALA A 293 6.92 -10.87 -7.85
N CYS A 294 5.74 -10.89 -8.46
CA CYS A 294 5.54 -10.86 -9.91
C CYS A 294 4.50 -9.81 -10.32
N ALA A 295 4.56 -9.37 -11.59
CA ALA A 295 3.67 -8.33 -12.13
C ALA A 295 2.18 -8.63 -11.92
N ASP A 296 1.77 -9.86 -12.20
CA ASP A 296 0.38 -10.32 -12.10
C ASP A 296 -0.16 -10.24 -10.67
N GLY A 297 0.57 -10.83 -9.73
CA GLY A 297 0.16 -10.83 -8.32
C GLY A 297 0.24 -9.44 -7.70
N LEU A 298 1.21 -8.61 -8.11
CA LEU A 298 1.32 -7.23 -7.66
C LEU A 298 0.16 -6.35 -8.16
N PHE A 299 -0.26 -6.53 -9.42
CA PHE A 299 -1.42 -5.82 -9.95
C PHE A 299 -2.73 -6.29 -9.32
N ARG A 300 -2.85 -7.60 -9.10
CA ARG A 300 -3.97 -8.18 -8.34
C ARG A 300 -4.04 -7.59 -6.94
N LEU A 301 -2.92 -7.49 -6.22
CA LEU A 301 -2.86 -6.81 -4.92
C LEU A 301 -3.40 -5.38 -5.00
N CYS A 302 -2.97 -4.60 -6.00
CA CYS A 302 -3.46 -3.22 -6.17
C CYS A 302 -4.98 -3.17 -6.34
N ARG A 303 -5.55 -4.03 -7.18
CA ARG A 303 -7.01 -4.14 -7.39
C ARG A 303 -7.74 -4.58 -6.12
N GLU A 304 -7.20 -5.56 -5.41
CA GLU A 304 -7.74 -6.02 -4.14
C GLU A 304 -7.75 -4.94 -3.06
N VAL A 305 -6.69 -4.13 -2.95
CA VAL A 305 -6.64 -3.01 -2.00
C VAL A 305 -7.65 -1.93 -2.36
N LEU A 306 -7.78 -1.57 -3.64
CA LEU A 306 -8.81 -0.59 -4.06
C LEU A 306 -10.22 -1.12 -3.81
N HIS A 307 -10.45 -2.42 -4.05
CA HIS A 307 -11.71 -3.08 -3.75
C HIS A 307 -11.99 -3.12 -2.24
N PHE A 308 -11.00 -3.44 -1.40
CA PHE A 308 -11.07 -3.32 0.06
C PHE A 308 -11.45 -1.91 0.48
N LEU A 309 -10.78 -0.89 -0.04
CA LEU A 309 -11.07 0.50 0.31
C LEU A 309 -12.48 0.92 -0.15
N HIS A 310 -12.94 0.47 -1.33
CA HIS A 310 -14.30 0.71 -1.79
C HIS A 310 -15.34 0.03 -0.88
N ARG A 311 -15.05 -1.19 -0.43
CA ARG A 311 -15.85 -1.92 0.55
C ARG A 311 -16.03 -1.14 1.84
N GLU A 312 -14.94 -0.53 2.30
CA GLU A 312 -14.91 0.38 3.45
C GLU A 312 -15.42 1.79 3.11
N CYS A 313 -16.16 1.95 2.01
CA CYS A 313 -16.71 3.20 1.47
C CYS A 313 -15.69 4.36 1.46
N ARG A 314 -14.39 4.10 1.27
CA ARG A 314 -13.35 5.14 1.20
C ARG A 314 -13.30 5.84 -0.15
N THR A 315 -13.81 5.17 -1.18
CA THR A 315 -13.74 5.60 -2.58
C THR A 315 -15.14 5.73 -3.21
N SER A 316 -16.20 5.56 -2.42
CA SER A 316 -17.59 5.70 -2.86
C SER A 316 -18.12 7.10 -2.61
N THR A 317 -19.24 7.45 -3.27
CA THR A 317 -19.96 8.72 -3.09
C THR A 317 -20.19 9.06 -1.60
N ALA A 318 -20.52 8.06 -0.78
CA ALA A 318 -20.81 8.25 0.64
C ALA A 318 -19.55 8.56 1.49
N GLY A 319 -18.41 7.96 1.17
CA GLY A 319 -17.13 8.29 1.83
C GLY A 319 -16.65 9.71 1.55
N LEU A 320 -16.91 10.16 0.33
CA LEU A 320 -16.49 11.43 -0.22
C LEU A 320 -17.34 12.61 0.26
N THR A 321 -18.63 12.38 0.57
CA THR A 321 -19.62 13.45 0.85
C THR A 321 -19.70 13.90 2.31
N THR A 322 -18.89 13.36 3.22
CA THR A 322 -18.88 13.81 4.62
C THR A 322 -20.26 13.78 5.26
N VAL A 323 -20.86 12.59 5.33
CA VAL A 323 -22.10 12.39 6.06
C VAL A 323 -21.84 12.67 7.55
N GLY A 324 -22.45 13.75 8.04
CA GLY A 324 -22.39 14.20 9.42
C GLY A 324 -22.82 13.11 10.40
N GLY A 325 -22.01 12.90 11.43
CA GLY A 325 -22.37 12.09 12.60
C GLY A 325 -21.64 10.77 12.77
N ILE A 326 -20.83 10.31 11.82
CA ILE A 326 -19.82 9.27 12.11
C ILE A 326 -18.64 10.01 12.74
N ASP A 327 -18.32 9.71 14.00
CA ASP A 327 -17.15 10.28 14.67
C ASP A 327 -15.88 9.83 13.94
N ARG A 328 -15.47 10.65 12.96
CA ARG A 328 -14.27 10.47 12.13
C ARG A 328 -13.00 10.50 12.97
N VAL A 329 -13.08 10.92 14.23
CA VAL A 329 -11.95 11.08 15.13
C VAL A 329 -11.68 9.80 15.94
N HIS A 330 -12.60 8.82 15.92
CA HIS A 330 -12.53 7.64 16.83
C HIS A 330 -11.94 6.35 16.25
N TRP A 331 -11.59 6.30 14.97
CA TRP A 331 -11.22 5.03 14.31
C TRP A 331 -9.93 5.14 13.49
N LEU A 332 -8.78 5.08 14.17
CA LEU A 332 -7.45 5.12 13.54
C LEU A 332 -6.89 3.73 13.26
N ALA A 333 -7.26 2.74 14.06
CA ALA A 333 -7.45 1.38 13.57
C ALA A 333 -8.89 1.31 13.08
N GLY A 334 -9.10 1.45 11.76
CA GLY A 334 -10.44 1.61 11.21
C GLY A 334 -11.38 0.51 11.72
N ALA A 335 -12.47 0.87 12.40
CA ALA A 335 -13.63 0.00 12.30
C ALA A 335 -13.88 -0.17 10.81
N SER A 336 -14.16 -1.40 10.41
CA SER A 336 -14.88 -1.54 9.17
C SER A 336 -16.11 -0.65 9.28
N LEU A 337 -16.43 0.16 8.26
CA LEU A 337 -17.69 0.93 8.27
C LEU A 337 -18.92 0.01 8.36
N ARG A 338 -18.71 -1.30 8.35
CA ARG A 338 -19.67 -2.38 8.57
C ARG A 338 -19.83 -2.83 10.03
N ALA A 339 -19.14 -2.27 11.03
CA ALA A 339 -19.23 -2.73 12.43
C ALA A 339 -19.20 -1.60 13.50
N PRO A 340 -20.09 -1.64 14.53
CA PRO A 340 -21.54 -1.59 14.45
C PRO A 340 -22.05 -0.14 14.62
N GLY A 341 -22.74 0.35 13.60
CA GLY A 341 -23.54 1.56 13.60
C GLY A 341 -24.70 1.40 12.60
N ALA A 342 -25.51 2.43 12.40
CA ALA A 342 -26.46 2.43 11.29
C ALA A 342 -25.66 2.31 9.99
N GLY A 343 -25.76 1.16 9.30
CA GLY A 343 -25.04 0.93 8.05
C GLY A 343 -25.22 2.10 7.08
N VAL A 344 -24.22 2.37 6.25
CA VAL A 344 -24.34 3.41 5.21
C VAL A 344 -25.31 2.89 4.15
N TRP A 345 -26.43 3.58 3.91
CA TRP A 345 -27.44 3.18 2.91
C TRP A 345 -27.41 4.13 1.71
N ALA A 346 -27.19 3.59 0.52
CA ALA A 346 -27.24 4.34 -0.73
C ALA A 346 -28.04 3.57 -1.79
N ASP A 347 -28.57 4.30 -2.78
CA ASP A 347 -29.10 3.75 -4.03
C ASP A 347 -28.04 3.63 -5.14
N GLY A 348 -26.79 4.03 -4.84
CA GLY A 348 -25.62 3.85 -5.68
C GLY A 348 -24.32 4.30 -4.98
N PHE A 349 -23.31 3.44 -4.98
CA PHE A 349 -21.99 3.74 -4.38
C PHE A 349 -20.92 4.18 -5.41
N GLY A 350 -21.23 4.07 -6.70
CA GLY A 350 -20.24 4.16 -7.77
C GLY A 350 -19.58 2.82 -8.07
N LEU A 351 -18.57 2.84 -8.94
CA LEU A 351 -17.74 1.67 -9.23
C LEU A 351 -16.51 1.68 -8.32
N PRO A 352 -15.96 0.50 -7.96
CA PRO A 352 -14.62 0.43 -7.41
C PRO A 352 -13.61 1.04 -8.40
N PRO A 353 -12.72 1.93 -7.97
CA PRO A 353 -11.70 2.49 -8.85
C PRO A 353 -10.74 1.41 -9.34
N SER A 354 -10.23 1.59 -10.56
CA SER A 354 -9.12 0.79 -11.08
C SER A 354 -7.76 1.37 -10.67
N PRO A 355 -6.68 0.59 -10.66
CA PRO A 355 -5.34 1.15 -10.48
C PRO A 355 -5.02 2.17 -11.58
N GLY A 356 -4.60 3.37 -11.18
CA GLY A 356 -4.10 4.43 -12.05
C GLY A 356 -2.60 4.28 -12.29
N ARG A 357 -1.81 5.27 -11.91
CA ARG A 357 -0.34 5.18 -11.92
C ARG A 357 0.15 4.40 -10.71
N ILE A 358 1.11 3.51 -10.95
CA ILE A 358 1.74 2.68 -9.93
C ILE A 358 3.22 3.02 -9.85
N VAL A 359 3.67 3.29 -8.63
CA VAL A 359 5.08 3.27 -8.23
C VAL A 359 5.38 1.93 -7.61
N VAL A 360 6.49 1.31 -7.99
CA VAL A 360 7.04 0.13 -7.29
C VAL A 360 8.36 0.53 -6.65
N SER A 361 8.43 0.41 -5.32
CA SER A 361 9.57 0.86 -4.52
C SER A 361 10.13 -0.26 -3.66
N GLY A 362 11.44 -0.25 -3.43
CA GLY A 362 12.11 -1.16 -2.52
C GLY A 362 13.21 -0.48 -1.72
N PHE A 363 13.42 -0.95 -0.49
CA PHE A 363 14.55 -0.58 0.37
C PHE A 363 15.28 -1.84 0.83
N SER A 364 16.62 -1.79 0.88
CA SER A 364 17.46 -2.88 1.38
C SER A 364 17.11 -4.21 0.70
N THR A 365 16.90 -5.29 1.44
CA THR A 365 16.50 -6.59 0.85
C THR A 365 15.10 -6.58 0.20
N GLY A 366 14.27 -5.56 0.47
CA GLY A 366 13.00 -5.31 -0.20
C GLY A 366 13.14 -4.96 -1.69
N ILE A 367 14.35 -4.68 -2.19
CA ILE A 367 14.58 -4.51 -3.63
C ILE A 367 14.48 -5.85 -4.40
N ALA A 368 14.62 -7.00 -3.72
CA ALA A 368 14.57 -8.31 -4.36
C ALA A 368 13.26 -8.59 -5.13
N PRO A 369 12.05 -8.40 -4.56
CA PRO A 369 10.80 -8.55 -5.32
C PRO A 369 10.70 -7.54 -6.47
N VAL A 370 11.21 -6.31 -6.32
CA VAL A 370 11.23 -5.32 -7.42
C VAL A 370 12.01 -5.85 -8.63
N LYS A 371 13.17 -6.50 -8.38
CA LYS A 371 13.96 -7.17 -9.43
C LYS A 371 13.22 -8.33 -10.09
N GLN A 372 12.47 -9.11 -9.31
CA GLN A 372 11.68 -10.22 -9.84
C GLN A 372 10.53 -9.72 -10.73
N VAL A 373 9.82 -8.67 -10.31
CA VAL A 373 8.78 -8.02 -11.11
C VAL A 373 9.38 -7.44 -12.41
N LEU A 374 10.54 -6.78 -12.33
CA LEU A 374 11.27 -6.27 -13.50
C LEU A 374 11.67 -7.37 -14.49
N GLY A 375 12.02 -8.56 -13.99
CA GLY A 375 12.39 -9.70 -14.81
C GLY A 375 11.24 -10.29 -15.63
N GLY A 376 9.99 -9.99 -15.27
CA GLY A 376 8.78 -10.37 -16.02
C GLY A 376 8.49 -11.88 -16.07
N GLY A 377 9.32 -12.71 -15.41
CA GLY A 377 9.15 -14.16 -15.38
C GLY A 377 7.97 -14.60 -14.52
N PRO A 378 7.32 -15.73 -14.84
CA PRO A 378 6.35 -16.33 -13.95
C PRO A 378 7.05 -16.74 -12.64
N LEU A 379 6.38 -16.51 -11.52
CA LEU A 379 6.88 -16.98 -10.23
C LEU A 379 6.67 -18.50 -10.13
N THR A 380 7.72 -19.24 -9.80
CA THR A 380 7.64 -20.68 -9.56
C THR A 380 6.68 -20.96 -8.40
N GLY A 381 5.69 -21.83 -8.60
CA GLY A 381 4.71 -22.20 -7.57
C GLY A 381 3.55 -21.22 -7.40
N PHE A 382 3.49 -20.13 -8.17
CA PHE A 382 2.34 -19.23 -8.16
C PHE A 382 1.18 -19.78 -9.01
N ASP A 383 0.09 -20.22 -8.34
CA ASP A 383 -1.13 -20.65 -9.02
C ASP A 383 -1.95 -19.44 -9.50
N ARG A 384 -1.70 -19.05 -10.75
CA ARG A 384 -2.43 -17.98 -11.44
C ARG A 384 -3.93 -18.23 -11.51
N GLY A 385 -4.36 -19.49 -11.66
CA GLY A 385 -5.78 -19.83 -11.75
C GLY A 385 -6.46 -19.61 -10.41
N GLN A 386 -5.85 -20.10 -9.34
CA GLN A 386 -6.32 -19.86 -7.98
C GLN A 386 -6.37 -18.37 -7.67
N TRP A 387 -5.35 -17.57 -8.04
CA TRP A 387 -5.35 -16.12 -7.77
C TRP A 387 -6.18 -15.28 -8.74
N GLY A 388 -6.86 -15.89 -9.71
CA GLY A 388 -7.64 -15.17 -10.71
C GLY A 388 -6.77 -14.24 -11.57
N CYS A 389 -5.52 -14.63 -11.86
CA CYS A 389 -4.59 -13.93 -12.76
C CYS A 389 -4.30 -14.72 -14.06
N PRO A 390 -5.31 -15.22 -14.81
CA PRO A 390 -5.08 -16.16 -15.89
C PRO A 390 -4.60 -15.53 -17.21
N ASP A 391 -4.69 -14.21 -17.41
CA ASP A 391 -4.58 -13.59 -18.73
C ASP A 391 -3.35 -12.69 -18.96
N ALA A 392 -3.00 -12.52 -20.24
CA ALA A 392 -1.98 -11.54 -20.65
C ALA A 392 -2.45 -10.10 -20.43
N ALA A 393 -3.76 -9.85 -20.49
CA ALA A 393 -4.35 -8.53 -20.32
C ALA A 393 -4.04 -7.91 -18.94
N SER A 394 -4.01 -8.71 -17.87
CA SER A 394 -3.63 -8.22 -16.53
C SER A 394 -2.17 -7.77 -16.47
N ARG A 395 -1.25 -8.49 -17.15
CA ARG A 395 0.16 -8.08 -17.29
C ARG A 395 0.29 -6.79 -18.08
N ASP A 396 -0.43 -6.68 -19.19
CA ASP A 396 -0.37 -5.49 -20.05
C ASP A 396 -0.95 -4.27 -19.33
N ALA A 397 -2.07 -4.45 -18.61
CA ALA A 397 -2.66 -3.41 -17.78
C ALA A 397 -1.72 -2.98 -16.65
N PHE A 398 -1.02 -3.92 -16.00
CA PHE A 398 0.03 -3.58 -15.04
C PHE A 398 1.18 -2.82 -15.69
N ALA A 399 1.68 -3.29 -16.83
CA ALA A 399 2.81 -2.67 -17.54
C ALA A 399 2.49 -1.25 -18.02
N ALA A 400 1.20 -0.97 -18.32
CA ALA A 400 0.69 0.36 -18.64
C ALA A 400 0.45 1.22 -17.40
N ALA A 401 0.09 0.63 -16.26
CA ALA A 401 -0.10 1.34 -15.00
C ALA A 401 1.23 1.64 -14.27
N TRP A 402 2.24 0.79 -14.42
CA TRP A 402 3.54 0.92 -13.75
C TRP A 402 4.40 2.00 -14.41
N GLN A 403 4.46 3.16 -13.74
CA GLN A 403 5.11 4.35 -14.24
C GLN A 403 6.44 4.66 -13.56
N GLU A 404 6.63 4.32 -12.28
CA GLU A 404 7.88 4.70 -11.61
C GLU A 404 8.50 3.55 -10.80
N ILE A 405 9.83 3.57 -10.72
CA ILE A 405 10.61 2.75 -9.77
C ILE A 405 11.34 3.65 -8.81
N TRP A 406 11.19 3.38 -7.51
CA TRP A 406 11.96 4.04 -6.46
C TRP A 406 12.84 3.01 -5.74
N ASP A 407 14.13 3.02 -6.07
CA ASP A 407 15.15 2.25 -5.36
C ASP A 407 15.76 3.14 -4.27
N LEU A 408 15.37 2.85 -3.03
CA LEU A 408 15.70 3.64 -1.86
C LEU A 408 16.70 2.86 -1.03
N ASP A 409 17.96 2.79 -1.46
CA ASP A 409 19.05 2.06 -0.79
C ASP A 409 18.92 0.52 -0.83
N GLY A 410 18.55 -0.01 -2.00
CA GLY A 410 18.45 -1.45 -2.28
C GLY A 410 19.72 -2.26 -1.99
N PHE A 411 19.55 -3.50 -1.53
CA PHE A 411 20.65 -4.45 -1.34
C PHE A 411 20.87 -5.30 -2.59
N HIS A 412 21.87 -4.94 -3.41
CA HIS A 412 22.08 -5.60 -4.71
C HIS A 412 22.98 -6.87 -4.76
N PRO A 413 23.80 -7.27 -3.76
CA PRO A 413 24.76 -8.36 -3.95
C PRO A 413 24.13 -9.75 -4.02
N ALA A 414 22.98 -10.00 -3.37
CA ALA A 414 22.35 -11.33 -3.32
C ALA A 414 21.65 -11.76 -4.63
N THR A 415 21.53 -10.88 -5.62
CA THR A 415 20.70 -11.09 -6.84
C THR A 415 21.41 -10.59 -8.11
N GLY A 416 22.64 -11.07 -8.33
CA GLY A 416 23.44 -10.74 -9.52
C GLY A 416 24.09 -9.35 -9.51
N GLY A 417 24.09 -8.67 -8.36
CA GLY A 417 24.76 -7.39 -8.19
C GLY A 417 24.08 -6.21 -8.89
N TRP A 418 24.81 -5.10 -8.92
CA TRP A 418 24.45 -3.90 -9.69
C TRP A 418 24.33 -4.16 -11.19
N PRO A 419 25.24 -4.91 -11.87
CA PRO A 419 25.13 -5.13 -13.32
C PRO A 419 23.80 -5.79 -13.73
N ASN A 420 23.36 -6.83 -13.02
CA ASN A 420 22.08 -7.47 -13.31
C ASN A 420 20.89 -6.50 -13.11
N TYR A 421 20.91 -5.73 -12.02
CA TYR A 421 19.85 -4.76 -11.76
C TYR A 421 19.78 -3.66 -12.83
N LEU A 422 20.93 -3.12 -13.23
CA LEU A 422 20.99 -2.10 -14.28
C LEU A 422 20.54 -2.65 -15.65
N ASN A 423 20.79 -3.93 -15.94
CA ASN A 423 20.26 -4.60 -17.15
C ASN A 423 18.72 -4.70 -17.12
N LEU A 424 18.16 -5.08 -15.98
CA LEU A 424 16.71 -5.11 -15.77
C LEU A 424 16.08 -3.72 -15.97
N LEU A 425 16.67 -2.69 -15.35
CA LEU A 425 16.25 -1.30 -15.53
C LEU A 425 16.40 -0.83 -16.99
N ASN A 426 17.46 -1.24 -17.69
CA ASN A 426 17.67 -0.91 -19.10
C ASN A 426 16.62 -1.53 -20.03
N GLY A 427 16.14 -2.73 -19.70
CA GLY A 427 15.05 -3.40 -20.42
C GLY A 427 13.68 -2.78 -20.12
N TRP A 428 13.45 -2.35 -18.88
CA TRP A 428 12.19 -1.73 -18.47
C TRP A 428 12.08 -0.26 -18.87
N TYR A 429 13.17 0.51 -18.83
CA TYR A 429 13.13 1.94 -19.12
C TYR A 429 13.18 2.23 -20.63
N HIS A 430 12.17 2.97 -21.11
CA HIS A 430 12.04 3.37 -22.51
C HIS A 430 12.12 4.89 -22.65
N PRO A 431 13.12 5.43 -23.37
CA PRO A 431 13.26 6.87 -23.62
C PRO A 431 12.01 7.49 -24.22
N GLY A 432 11.62 8.67 -23.71
CA GLY A 432 10.42 9.39 -24.19
C GLY A 432 9.10 8.72 -23.83
N GLY A 433 9.12 7.55 -23.18
CA GLY A 433 7.97 6.89 -22.61
C GLY A 433 7.52 7.54 -21.29
N PRO A 434 6.45 7.00 -20.68
CA PRO A 434 5.90 7.54 -19.44
C PRO A 434 6.64 7.04 -18.18
N ARG A 435 7.62 6.13 -18.35
CA ARG A 435 8.36 5.49 -17.26
C ARG A 435 9.42 6.38 -16.67
N GLU A 436 9.56 6.34 -15.35
CA GLU A 436 10.49 7.16 -14.60
C GLU A 436 11.31 6.34 -13.59
N LEU A 437 12.57 6.72 -13.39
CA LEU A 437 13.52 6.04 -12.49
C LEU A 437 13.96 6.97 -11.36
N ARG A 438 14.00 6.48 -10.13
CA ARG A 438 14.53 7.21 -8.98
C ARG A 438 15.44 6.28 -8.20
N LEU A 439 16.74 6.56 -8.22
CA LEU A 439 17.77 5.75 -7.57
C LEU A 439 18.42 6.61 -6.48
N ILE A 440 18.28 6.24 -5.21
CA ILE A 440 18.82 7.02 -4.08
C ILE A 440 19.52 6.05 -3.12
N HIS A 441 20.83 6.20 -2.95
CA HIS A 441 21.68 5.21 -2.26
C HIS A 441 22.69 5.87 -1.32
N SER A 442 23.02 5.17 -0.22
CA SER A 442 24.11 5.54 0.67
C SER A 442 25.45 4.91 0.24
N SER A 443 26.60 5.45 0.68
CA SER A 443 27.93 5.03 0.20
C SER A 443 28.28 3.57 0.48
N GLY A 444 27.68 2.94 1.48
CA GLY A 444 27.86 1.51 1.72
C GLY A 444 27.35 0.61 0.59
N ARG A 445 26.57 1.16 -0.36
CA ARG A 445 25.81 0.41 -1.36
C ARG A 445 25.86 1.01 -2.77
N VAL A 446 26.74 1.99 -3.04
CA VAL A 446 26.67 2.87 -4.22
C VAL A 446 26.52 2.10 -5.54
N PRO A 447 25.59 2.53 -6.42
CA PRO A 447 25.61 2.11 -7.82
C PRO A 447 26.93 2.51 -8.52
N PRO A 448 27.23 1.92 -9.68
CA PRO A 448 28.14 2.57 -10.62
C PRO A 448 27.74 4.03 -10.83
N ASP A 449 28.70 4.95 -10.79
CA ASP A 449 28.43 6.39 -10.88
C ASP A 449 27.66 6.72 -12.17
N ALA A 450 26.43 7.19 -12.03
CA ALA A 450 25.55 7.49 -13.17
C ALA A 450 26.11 8.57 -14.11
N GLY A 451 27.06 9.40 -13.65
CA GLY A 451 27.71 10.43 -14.46
C GLY A 451 28.84 9.91 -15.35
N THR A 452 29.50 8.81 -14.96
CA THR A 452 30.72 8.31 -15.63
C THR A 452 30.63 6.86 -16.07
N SER A 453 29.70 6.08 -15.52
CA SER A 453 29.54 4.65 -15.82
C SER A 453 29.27 4.41 -17.30
N ASP A 454 29.92 3.38 -17.83
CA ASP A 454 29.79 2.93 -19.21
C ASP A 454 28.57 2.05 -19.48
N HIS A 455 27.78 1.72 -18.45
CA HIS A 455 26.61 0.87 -18.58
C HIS A 455 25.59 1.46 -19.57
N PRO A 456 24.97 0.65 -20.47
CA PRO A 456 24.03 1.14 -21.47
C PRO A 456 22.88 2.01 -20.91
N LEU A 457 22.34 1.64 -19.75
CA LEU A 457 21.34 2.44 -19.04
C LEU A 457 21.81 3.88 -18.81
N PHE A 458 22.95 4.07 -18.13
CA PHE A 458 23.40 5.41 -17.77
C PHE A 458 23.85 6.23 -18.99
N LYS A 459 24.44 5.59 -20.01
CA LYS A 459 24.70 6.26 -21.31
C LYS A 459 23.41 6.80 -21.93
N ARG A 460 22.36 5.99 -21.95
CA ARG A 460 21.02 6.36 -22.45
C ARG A 460 20.42 7.51 -21.63
N LEU A 461 20.42 7.39 -20.30
CA LEU A 461 19.88 8.41 -19.40
C LEU A 461 20.61 9.77 -19.54
N ARG A 462 21.95 9.76 -19.68
CA ARG A 462 22.72 10.99 -19.95
C ARG A 462 22.43 11.59 -21.33
N ALA A 463 22.20 10.75 -22.35
CA ALA A 463 21.87 11.21 -23.70
C ALA A 463 20.50 11.90 -23.79
N GLU A 464 19.57 11.60 -22.88
CA GLU A 464 18.29 12.32 -22.75
C GLU A 464 18.44 13.73 -22.13
N GLY A 465 19.64 14.05 -21.62
CA GLY A 465 19.96 15.34 -21.02
C GLY A 465 19.99 15.30 -19.50
N VAL A 466 21.00 15.96 -18.93
CA VAL A 466 21.13 16.21 -17.49
C VAL A 466 20.69 17.64 -17.21
N THR A 467 19.67 17.78 -16.37
CA THR A 467 19.09 19.07 -15.96
C THR A 467 19.58 19.52 -14.59
N VAL A 468 20.04 18.58 -13.76
CA VAL A 468 20.65 18.84 -12.46
C VAL A 468 21.92 18.01 -12.36
N ASP A 469 23.05 18.66 -12.09
CA ASP A 469 24.30 18.02 -11.67
C ASP A 469 24.82 18.78 -10.45
N ARG A 470 24.59 18.21 -9.27
CA ARG A 470 25.04 18.78 -7.99
C ARG A 470 26.02 17.82 -7.34
N ARG A 471 27.12 18.38 -6.84
CA ARG A 471 28.14 17.62 -6.13
C ARG A 471 28.55 18.37 -4.88
N VAL A 472 28.42 17.70 -3.74
CA VAL A 472 29.04 18.10 -2.48
C VAL A 472 30.36 17.33 -2.36
N PRO A 473 31.52 18.02 -2.31
CA PRO A 473 32.80 17.35 -2.20
C PRO A 473 32.92 16.66 -0.84
N THR A 474 33.60 15.51 -0.82
CA THR A 474 33.85 14.77 0.42
C THR A 474 34.67 15.62 1.38
N THR A 475 34.06 15.98 2.51
CA THR A 475 34.69 16.78 3.58
C THR A 475 34.87 15.90 4.82
N PRO A 476 36.01 15.94 5.54
CA PRO A 476 36.19 15.17 6.76
C PRO A 476 35.05 15.40 7.76
N GLY A 477 34.48 14.32 8.30
CA GLY A 477 33.38 14.36 9.26
C GLY A 477 31.98 14.62 8.69
N ILE A 478 31.84 15.04 7.42
CA ILE A 478 30.55 15.25 6.75
C ILE A 478 30.36 14.29 5.57
N GLY A 479 31.43 13.78 4.94
CA GLY A 479 31.30 13.01 3.70
C GLY A 479 30.92 13.90 2.50
N GLY A 480 30.65 13.26 1.36
CA GLY A 480 30.22 13.88 0.12
C GLY A 480 28.84 13.40 -0.34
N ALA A 481 28.34 14.03 -1.40
CA ALA A 481 27.09 13.65 -2.03
C ALA A 481 27.09 14.03 -3.52
N ARG A 482 26.31 13.31 -4.33
CA ARG A 482 26.09 13.63 -5.74
C ARG A 482 24.62 13.42 -6.11
N GLU A 483 24.07 14.35 -6.88
CA GLU A 483 22.72 14.30 -7.42
C GLU A 483 22.79 14.60 -8.92
N LEU A 484 22.20 13.70 -9.70
CA LEU A 484 22.09 13.79 -11.16
C LEU A 484 20.64 13.56 -11.57
N HIS A 485 20.01 14.56 -12.22
CA HIS A 485 18.65 14.43 -12.74
C HIS A 485 18.58 14.67 -14.23
N GLY A 486 17.80 13.85 -14.92
CA GLY A 486 17.23 14.18 -16.22
C GLY A 486 15.73 14.45 -16.11
N ARG A 487 15.05 14.45 -17.26
CA ARG A 487 13.60 14.69 -17.32
C ARG A 487 12.78 13.61 -16.62
N ALA A 488 13.16 12.35 -16.78
CA ALA A 488 12.41 11.19 -16.30
C ALA A 488 13.23 10.30 -15.36
N TRP A 489 14.40 10.77 -14.90
CA TRP A 489 15.25 9.97 -14.01
C TRP A 489 15.99 10.83 -12.98
N SER A 490 16.25 10.26 -11.81
CA SER A 490 17.18 10.79 -10.82
C SER A 490 18.11 9.70 -10.29
N ALA A 491 19.37 10.07 -10.04
CA ALA A 491 20.33 9.27 -9.32
C ALA A 491 21.00 10.13 -8.24
N VAL A 492 20.88 9.70 -6.99
CA VAL A 492 21.47 10.36 -5.82
C VAL A 492 22.35 9.35 -5.09
N ALA A 493 23.59 9.74 -4.83
CA ALA A 493 24.54 9.00 -4.01
C ALA A 493 24.95 9.88 -2.82
N LEU A 494 24.82 9.34 -1.60
CA LEU A 494 25.09 10.06 -0.36
C LEU A 494 26.14 9.28 0.44
N ASP A 495 27.25 9.90 0.83
CA ASP A 495 28.18 9.22 1.72
C ASP A 495 27.54 8.93 3.08
N ASP A 496 27.91 7.82 3.72
CA ASP A 496 27.31 7.41 5.00
C ASP A 496 27.47 8.51 6.07
N PRO A 497 28.63 9.21 6.19
CA PRO A 497 28.75 10.37 7.08
C PRO A 497 27.89 11.57 6.68
N TYR A 498 27.46 11.65 5.40
CA TYR A 498 26.64 12.75 4.88
C TYR A 498 25.19 12.61 5.28
N ILE A 499 24.65 11.39 5.26
CA ILE A 499 23.25 11.13 5.61
C ILE A 499 23.08 10.57 7.03
N GLY A 500 24.00 9.72 7.49
CA GLY A 500 24.01 9.20 8.85
C GLY A 500 24.44 10.28 9.85
N ASN A 501 23.76 10.36 10.99
CA ASN A 501 24.13 11.31 12.03
C ASN A 501 23.62 10.92 13.42
N ASP A 502 24.50 11.06 14.42
CA ASP A 502 24.19 11.09 15.85
C ASP A 502 24.21 12.56 16.34
N PRO A 503 23.12 13.32 16.19
CA PRO A 503 23.15 14.72 16.57
C PRO A 503 23.21 14.90 18.11
N PRO A 504 23.59 16.09 18.58
CA PRO A 504 23.46 16.46 19.99
C PRO A 504 22.03 16.27 20.52
N VAL A 505 21.92 16.01 21.83
CA VAL A 505 20.66 15.84 22.55
C VAL A 505 19.68 16.98 22.22
N GLY A 506 18.45 16.63 21.83
CA GLY A 506 17.39 17.59 21.49
C GLY A 506 17.24 17.90 20.00
N THR A 507 18.13 17.41 19.12
CA THR A 507 17.95 17.49 17.66
C THR A 507 17.44 16.16 17.12
N PRO A 508 16.40 16.12 16.27
CA PRO A 508 15.92 14.88 15.68
C PRO A 508 16.99 14.19 14.83
N ALA A 509 17.40 12.97 15.23
CA ALA A 509 18.34 12.16 14.47
C ALA A 509 17.67 11.57 13.22
N LEU A 510 18.41 11.50 12.10
CA LEU A 510 17.98 10.74 10.93
C LEU A 510 18.16 9.22 11.14
N GLY A 511 19.05 8.83 12.05
CA GLY A 511 19.51 7.46 12.29
C GLY A 511 20.85 7.20 11.60
N ASP A 512 21.22 5.92 11.50
CA ASP A 512 22.32 5.50 10.64
C ASP A 512 21.99 5.74 9.15
N ALA A 513 23.02 5.78 8.32
CA ALA A 513 22.89 6.12 6.90
C ALA A 513 21.91 5.20 6.15
N HIS A 514 21.92 3.91 6.47
CA HIS A 514 21.07 2.92 5.82
C HIS A 514 19.59 3.21 6.10
N HIS A 515 19.23 3.48 7.35
CA HIS A 515 17.85 3.77 7.75
C HIS A 515 17.42 5.23 7.50
N ALA A 516 18.35 6.15 7.35
CA ALA A 516 18.08 7.54 6.98
C ALA A 516 17.75 7.72 5.48
N THR A 517 18.39 6.92 4.61
CA THR A 517 18.22 7.01 3.15
C THR A 517 16.77 6.86 2.67
N PRO A 518 15.97 5.86 3.08
CA PRO A 518 14.57 5.77 2.67
C PRO A 518 13.72 6.95 3.16
N LYS A 519 14.05 7.63 4.27
CA LYS A 519 13.32 8.82 4.74
C LYS A 519 13.51 10.01 3.79
N VAL A 520 14.78 10.30 3.49
CA VAL A 520 15.16 11.37 2.56
C VAL A 520 14.70 11.04 1.15
N GLY A 521 14.97 9.81 0.72
CA GLY A 521 14.71 9.33 -0.62
C GLY A 521 13.22 9.26 -0.95
N PHE A 522 12.37 8.70 -0.07
CA PHE A 522 10.93 8.71 -0.29
C PHE A 522 10.40 10.14 -0.45
N SER A 523 10.83 11.04 0.44
CA SER A 523 10.43 12.45 0.37
C SER A 523 10.84 13.11 -0.95
N HIS A 524 12.06 12.85 -1.41
CA HIS A 524 12.58 13.39 -2.67
C HIS A 524 11.85 12.81 -3.88
N CYS A 525 11.67 11.50 -3.93
CA CYS A 525 10.88 10.84 -4.97
C CYS A 525 9.44 11.39 -5.03
N ALA A 526 8.78 11.59 -3.88
CA ALA A 526 7.45 12.19 -3.81
C ALA A 526 7.39 13.66 -4.26
N ALA A 527 8.50 14.41 -4.15
CA ALA A 527 8.62 15.75 -4.69
C ALA A 527 8.68 15.76 -6.23
N LEU A 528 9.35 14.77 -6.81
CA LEU A 528 9.53 14.63 -8.26
C LEU A 528 8.34 13.92 -8.95
N SER A 529 7.67 13.03 -8.23
CA SER A 529 6.65 12.14 -8.78
C SER A 529 5.34 12.87 -9.09
N ARG A 530 4.66 12.38 -10.14
CA ARG A 530 3.31 12.80 -10.49
C ARG A 530 2.22 11.91 -9.88
N VAL A 531 2.61 10.83 -9.21
CA VAL A 531 1.68 9.86 -8.60
C VAL A 531 0.95 10.52 -7.43
N GLY A 532 -0.38 10.47 -7.48
CA GLY A 532 -1.26 11.11 -6.50
C GLY A 532 -1.25 12.63 -6.57
N ALA A 533 -0.66 13.25 -7.59
CA ALA A 533 -0.80 14.69 -7.80
C ALA A 533 -2.27 15.01 -8.06
N THR A 534 -2.84 15.95 -7.31
CA THR A 534 -4.13 16.53 -7.69
C THR A 534 -3.93 17.27 -9.02
N PRO A 535 -4.83 17.13 -10.01
CA PRO A 535 -4.83 18.00 -11.17
C PRO A 535 -4.77 19.45 -10.68
N GLY A 536 -3.82 20.23 -11.20
CA GLY A 536 -3.77 21.66 -10.90
C GLY A 536 -5.09 22.32 -11.30
N PRO A 537 -5.47 23.43 -10.66
CA PRO A 537 -6.61 24.24 -11.09
C PRO A 537 -6.48 24.71 -12.54
#